data_AF-A0A965EN43-F1
#
_entry.id   AF-A0A965EN43-F1
#
_cell.length_a   1.000
_cell.length_b   1.000
_cell.length_c   1.000
_cell.angle_alpha   90.00
_cell.angle_beta   90.00
_cell.angle_gamma   90.00
#
_symmetry.space_group_name_H-M   'P 1'
#
loop_
_entity.id
_entity.type
_entity.pdbx_description
1 polymer ?
#
loop_
_entity_poly.entity_id
_entity_poly.type
_entity_poly.pdbx_seq_one_letter_code
_entity_poly.pdbx_strand_id
1 'polypeptide(L)' 'MVTEVSFYHLLHTPLDRALPKLIQKVLESGARAVIRTGSAERAEALSSVLWT' A
#
# COMPACT_ATOMS: atom_id res chain seq x y z
N MET A 1 17.61 15.06 -9.05
CA MET A 1 16.68 14.25 -8.22
C MET A 1 16.40 12.96 -8.96
N VAL A 2 16.47 11.81 -8.28
CA VAL A 2 16.14 10.49 -8.86
C VAL A 2 14.79 10.07 -8.29
N THR A 3 13.88 9.63 -9.16
CA THR A 3 12.60 9.06 -8.75
C THR A 3 12.75 7.55 -8.67
N GLU A 4 12.55 6.97 -7.50
CA GLU A 4 12.57 5.53 -7.30
C GLU A 4 11.18 4.93 -7.59
N VAL A 5 11.16 3.82 -8.34
CA VAL A 5 9.94 3.08 -8.68
C VAL A 5 10.17 1.60 -8.41
N SER A 6 9.32 1.02 -7.57
CA SER A 6 9.38 -0.39 -7.18
C SER A 6 8.14 -1.14 -7.64
N PHE A 7 8.33 -2.33 -8.23
CA PHE A 7 7.25 -3.22 -8.64
C PHE A 7 7.24 -4.47 -7.77
N TYR A 8 6.08 -4.78 -7.18
CA TYR A 8 5.88 -5.97 -6.36
C TYR A 8 5.00 -6.97 -7.10
N HIS A 9 5.55 -8.13 -7.45
CA HIS A 9 4.76 -9.24 -7.96
C HIS A 9 4.13 -9.99 -6.79
N LEU A 10 2.82 -9.83 -6.64
CA LEU A 10 2.03 -10.51 -5.62
C LEU A 10 1.76 -11.96 -6.05
N LEU A 11 2.69 -12.87 -5.75
CA LEU A 11 2.56 -14.29 -6.08
C LEU A 11 1.58 -15.01 -5.15
N HIS A 12 1.93 -15.11 -3.87
CA HIS A 12 1.15 -15.84 -2.85
C HIS A 12 0.54 -14.93 -1.78
N THR A 13 0.97 -13.67 -1.73
CA THR A 13 0.46 -12.69 -0.77
C THR A 13 -0.47 -11.75 -1.48
N PRO A 14 -1.78 -11.78 -1.21
CA PRO A 14 -2.73 -10.86 -1.82
C PRO A 14 -2.49 -9.43 -1.32
N LEU A 15 -3.02 -8.45 -2.07
CA LEU A 15 -2.72 -7.02 -1.84
C LEU A 15 -3.11 -6.55 -0.45
N ASP A 16 -4.26 -6.97 0.06
CA ASP A 16 -4.76 -6.69 1.40
C ASP A 16 -3.78 -7.10 2.51
N ARG A 17 -3.00 -8.17 2.30
CA ARG A 17 -1.97 -8.62 3.27
C ARG A 17 -0.60 -8.00 3.03
N ALA A 18 -0.27 -7.70 1.78
CA ALA A 18 1.02 -7.11 1.42
C ALA A 18 1.06 -5.60 1.73
N LEU A 19 -0.04 -4.89 1.45
CA LEU A 19 -0.15 -3.44 1.54
C LEU A 19 0.15 -2.90 2.95
N PRO A 20 -0.40 -3.47 4.06
CA PRO A 20 -0.08 -2.99 5.41
C PRO A 20 1.43 -3.02 5.69
N LYS A 21 2.11 -4.10 5.28
CA LYS A 21 3.56 -4.26 5.47
C LYS A 21 4.37 -3.25 4.65
N LEU A 22 3.93 -2.93 3.43
CA LEU A 22 4.59 -1.94 2.58
C LEU A 22 4.41 -0.52 3.13
N ILE A 23 3.20 -0.17 3.56
CA ILE A 23 2.90 1.15 4.12
C ILE A 23 3.65 1.35 5.44
N GLN A 24 3.71 0.33 6.30
CA GLN A 24 4.49 0.40 7.53
C GLN A 24 5.95 0.79 7.28
N LYS A 25 6.61 0.18 6.28
CA LYS A 25 7.99 0.54 5.91
C LYS A 25 8.13 2.00 5.44
N VAL A 26 7.13 2.51 4.71
CA VAL A 26 7.11 3.92 4.26
C VAL A 26 6.93 4.86 5.44
N LEU A 27 6.09 4.51 6.41
CA LEU A 27 5.88 5.33 7.60
C LEU A 27 7.09 5.29 8.54
N GLU A 28 7.74 4.12 8.70
CA GLU A 28 8.97 3.94 9.48
C GLU A 28 10.14 4.77 8.92
N SER A 29 10.17 5.06 7.61
CA SER A 29 11.16 5.96 7.03
C SER A 29 10.87 7.46 7.24
N GLY A 30 9.75 7.80 7.91
CA GLY A 30 9.29 9.17 8.12
C GLY A 30 8.62 9.80 6.89
N ALA A 31 8.43 9.04 5.83
CA ALA A 31 7.75 9.49 4.63
C ALA A 31 6.22 9.46 4.78
N ARG A 32 5.52 10.16 3.88
CA ARG A 32 4.06 10.11 3.77
C ARG A 32 3.67 9.20 2.62
N ALA A 33 2.68 8.33 2.85
CA ALA A 33 2.15 7.44 1.83
C ALA A 33 0.82 7.97 1.27
N VAL A 34 0.63 7.81 -0.04
CA VAL A 34 -0.66 8.02 -0.74
C VAL A 34 -0.99 6.76 -1.51
N ILE A 35 -2.20 6.24 -1.29
CA ILE A 35 -2.69 5.03 -1.95
C ILE A 35 -3.72 5.45 -2.99
N ARG A 36 -3.51 5.03 -4.25
CA ARG A 36 -4.44 5.29 -5.36
C ARG A 36 -5.04 3.97 -5.83
N THR A 37 -6.36 3.92 -5.92
CA THR A 37 -7.13 2.77 -6.39
C THR A 37 -7.89 3.12 -7.67
N GLY A 38 -8.35 2.11 -8.41
CA GLY A 38 -9.15 2.29 -9.62
C GLY A 38 -10.61 2.66 -9.36
N SER A 39 -11.11 2.51 -8.13
CA SER A 39 -12.48 2.86 -7.75
C SER A 39 -12.58 3.20 -6.25
N ALA A 40 -13.67 3.83 -5.86
CA ALA A 40 -13.96 4.20 -4.48
C ALA A 40 -14.21 2.97 -3.60
N GLU A 41 -14.95 1.98 -4.11
CA GLU A 41 -15.25 0.72 -3.41
C GLU A 41 -13.97 -0.02 -3.05
N ARG A 42 -12.97 -0.01 -3.95
CA ARG A 42 -11.66 -0.59 -3.68
C ARG A 42 -10.85 0.21 -2.65
N ALA A 43 -11.00 1.54 -2.61
CA ALA A 43 -10.35 2.36 -1.58
C ALA A 43 -10.91 2.01 -0.20
N GLU A 44 -12.24 1.89 -0.08
CA GLU A 44 -12.91 1.59 1.18
C GLU A 44 -12.59 0.18 1.69
N ALA A 45 -12.58 -0.81 0.78
CA ALA A 45 -12.16 -2.17 1.11
C ALA A 45 -10.70 -2.27 1.59
N LEU A 46 -9.80 -1.43 1.08
CA LEU A 46 -8.41 -1.38 1.59
C LEU A 46 -8.31 -0.59 2.89
N SER A 47 -9.13 0.46 3.06
CA SER A 47 -9.17 1.25 4.28
C SER A 47 -9.56 0.40 5.50
N SER A 48 -10.56 -0.49 5.35
CA SER A 48 -10.98 -1.38 6.45
C SER A 48 -9.86 -2.32 6.93
N VAL A 49 -8.95 -2.73 6.02
CA VAL A 49 -7.82 -3.59 6.36
C VAL A 49 -6.66 -2.82 6.99
N LEU A 50 -6.48 -1.55 6.64
CA LEU A 50 -5.37 -0.72 7.13
C LEU A 50 -5.62 -0.13 8.51
N TRP A 51 -6.88 0.09 8.88
CA TRP A 51 -7.27 0.83 10.08
C TRP A 51 -8.03 -0.04 11.08
N THR A 52 -7.57 -1.28 11.31
CA THR A 52 -8.10 -2.16 12.37
C THR A 52 -7.55 -1.77 13.74
#